data_AF-A0A0N1N5G4-F1
#
_entry.id   AF-A0A0N1N5G4-F1
#
_cell.length_a   1.000
_cell.length_b   1.000
_cell.length_c   1.000
_cell.angle_alpha   90.00
_cell.angle_beta   90.00
_cell.angle_gamma   90.00
#
_symmetry.space_group_name_H-M   'P 1'
#
loop_
_entity.id
_entity.type
_entity.pdbx_description
1 polymer ?
#
loop_
_entity_poly.entity_id
_entity_poly.type
_entity_poly.pdbx_seq_one_letter_code
_entity_poly.pdbx_strand_id
1 'polypeptide(L)'
;MELLSVIRRWHCRDHLPIREIERRTGLSRNTIRKYLRAESIEPRFQVPERPGRLDPFANRLRGWLVLEAARPRKNRKHPATAALLNISILVQL
;
A
#
# COMPACT_ATOMS: atom_id res chain seq x y z
N MET A 1 15.40 6.83 7.39
CA MET A 1 15.00 5.70 8.26
C MET A 1 14.50 6.29 9.56
N GLU A 2 13.24 6.11 9.89
CA GLU A 2 12.64 6.60 11.14
C GLU A 2 13.17 5.80 12.35
N LEU A 3 13.59 6.48 13.42
CA LEU A 3 14.15 5.84 14.63
C LEU A 3 13.20 4.81 15.24
N LEU A 4 11.88 5.08 15.20
CA LEU A 4 10.85 4.16 15.67
C LEU A 4 10.81 2.83 14.90
N SER A 5 11.05 2.86 13.58
CA SER A 5 10.97 1.65 12.77
C SER A 5 12.14 0.71 13.06
N VAL A 6 13.32 1.25 13.37
CA VAL A 6 14.49 0.48 13.82
C VAL A 6 14.24 -0.16 15.18
N ILE A 7 13.76 0.60 16.17
CA ILE A 7 13.47 0.11 17.53
C ILE A 7 12.43 -1.02 17.49
N ARG A 8 11.36 -0.86 16.72
CA ARG A 8 10.30 -1.88 16.60
C ARG A 8 10.80 -3.13 15.89
N ARG A 9 11.59 -2.99 14.82
CA ARG A 9 12.18 -4.15 14.15
C ARG A 9 13.04 -4.96 15.12
N TRP A 10 13.93 -4.29 15.84
CA TRP A 10 14.82 -4.94 16.81
C TRP A 10 14.04 -5.66 17.92
N HIS A 11 12.99 -5.03 18.47
CA HIS A 11 12.21 -5.62 19.56
C HIS A 11 11.24 -6.71 19.09
N CYS A 12 10.47 -6.47 18.02
CA CYS A 12 9.38 -7.35 17.60
C CYS A 12 9.81 -8.46 16.65
N ARG A 13 10.84 -8.23 15.82
CA ARG A 13 11.30 -9.21 14.82
C ARG A 13 12.58 -9.90 15.26
N ASP A 14 13.56 -9.12 15.69
CA ASP A 14 14.87 -9.66 16.08
C ASP A 14 14.91 -10.06 17.57
N HIS A 15 13.79 -9.87 18.29
CA HIS A 15 13.61 -10.21 19.72
C HIS A 15 14.72 -9.71 20.64
N LEU A 16 15.34 -8.58 20.29
CA LEU A 16 16.41 -7.97 21.08
C LEU A 16 15.84 -7.42 22.40
N PRO A 17 16.53 -7.63 23.53
CA PRO A 17 16.08 -7.10 24.81
C PRO A 17 16.16 -5.57 24.82
N ILE A 18 15.23 -4.92 25.54
CA ILE A 18 15.16 -3.44 25.64
C ILE A 18 16.49 -2.82 26.10
N ARG A 19 17.26 -3.54 26.94
CA ARG A 19 18.59 -3.11 27.40
C ARG A 19 19.63 -3.03 26.27
N GLU A 20 19.54 -3.93 25.30
CA GLU A 20 20.44 -3.94 24.14
C GLU A 20 20.07 -2.82 23.17
N ILE A 21 18.77 -2.55 23.01
CA ILE A 21 18.27 -1.41 22.23
C ILE A 21 18.71 -0.08 22.86
N GLU A 22 18.66 0.05 24.18
CA GLU A 22 19.17 1.20 24.93
C GLU A 22 20.66 1.45 24.65
N ARG A 23 21.51 0.42 24.72
CA ARG A 23 22.95 0.55 24.44
C ARG A 23 23.24 1.04 23.03
N ARG A 24 22.47 0.58 22.04
CA ARG A 24 22.67 0.92 20.63
C ARG A 24 22.11 2.29 20.25
N THR A 25 21.00 2.68 20.85
CA THR A 25 20.29 3.92 20.51
C THR A 25 20.62 5.09 21.43
N GLY A 26 21.18 4.84 22.62
CA GLY A 26 21.39 5.85 23.66
C GLY A 26 20.09 6.37 24.30
N LEU A 27 18.94 5.76 23.98
CA LEU A 27 17.64 6.15 24.52
C LEU A 27 17.37 5.49 25.87
N SER A 28 16.73 6.24 26.76
CA SER A 28 16.26 5.67 28.03
C SER A 28 15.28 4.52 27.79
N ARG A 29 15.31 3.52 28.68
CA ARG A 29 14.33 2.41 28.67
C ARG A 29 12.88 2.88 28.66
N ASN A 30 12.59 4.02 29.30
CA ASN A 30 11.25 4.59 29.35
C ASN A 30 10.82 5.12 27.98
N THR A 31 11.73 5.77 27.27
CA THR A 31 11.50 6.24 25.89
C THR A 31 11.24 5.06 24.95
N ILE A 32 12.07 4.02 25.03
CA ILE A 32 11.89 2.80 24.22
C ILE A 32 10.53 2.15 24.52
N ARG A 33 10.18 2.00 25.81
CA ARG A 33 8.89 1.41 26.20
C ARG A 33 7.69 2.27 25.75
N LYS A 34 7.82 3.61 25.78
CA LYS A 34 6.80 4.54 25.24
C LYS A 34 6.62 4.35 23.73
N TYR A 35 7.72 4.23 22.99
CA TYR A 35 7.69 4.01 21.53
C TYR A 35 7.17 2.65 21.10
N LEU A 36 7.40 1.61 21.92
CA LEU A 36 6.82 0.28 21.69
C LEU A 36 5.32 0.23 22.03
N ARG A 37 4.86 1.04 22.99
CA ARG A 37 3.43 1.12 23.38
C ARG A 37 2.59 2.00 22.47
N ALA A 38 3.17 3.05 21.92
CA ALA A 38 2.50 3.82 20.88
C ALA A 38 2.32 2.87 19.69
N GLU A 39 1.13 2.30 19.50
CA GLU A 39 0.78 1.51 18.33
C GLU A 39 0.86 2.36 17.07
N SER A 40 0.96 1.70 15.93
CA SER A 40 1.23 2.26 14.61
C SER A 40 0.53 3.59 14.32
N ILE A 41 1.32 4.62 14.01
CA ILE A 41 0.97 5.44 12.87
C ILE A 41 1.13 4.48 11.70
N GLU A 42 0.03 3.86 11.24
CA GLU A 42 0.00 3.27 9.90
C GLU A 42 0.66 4.33 9.01
N PRO A 43 1.75 4.03 8.28
CA PRO A 43 2.20 4.95 7.25
C PRO A 43 1.03 5.06 6.28
N ARG A 44 0.17 6.06 6.50
CA ARG A 44 -0.85 6.49 5.57
C ARG A 44 -0.05 6.98 4.39
N PHE A 45 0.18 6.09 3.45
CA PHE A 45 0.51 6.47 2.10
C PHE A 45 -0.63 7.35 1.64
N GLN A 46 -0.44 8.66 1.79
CA GLN A 46 -1.27 9.63 1.12
C GLN A 46 -1.00 9.36 -0.36
N VAL A 47 -1.93 8.65 -1.00
CA VAL A 47 -1.98 8.65 -2.45
C VAL A 47 -2.21 10.11 -2.80
N PRO A 48 -1.22 10.80 -3.40
CA PRO A 48 -1.44 12.18 -3.76
C PRO A 48 -2.64 12.20 -4.71
N GLU A 49 -3.59 13.10 -4.48
CA GLU A 49 -4.78 13.32 -5.33
C GLU A 49 -4.41 13.85 -6.74
N ARG A 50 -3.12 13.75 -7.09
CA ARG A 50 -2.59 14.22 -8.36
C ARG A 50 -3.02 13.24 -9.44
N PRO A 51 -3.49 13.77 -10.58
CA PRO A 51 -3.81 12.91 -11.69
C PRO A 51 -2.54 12.17 -12.14
N GLY A 52 -2.65 10.85 -12.21
CA GLY A 52 -1.58 10.00 -12.72
C GLY A 52 -1.31 10.32 -14.18
N ARG A 53 -0.12 9.99 -14.69
CA ARG A 53 0.22 10.16 -16.11
C ARG A 53 -0.77 9.45 -17.07
N LEU A 54 -1.52 8.48 -16.55
CA LEU A 54 -2.49 7.68 -17.30
C LEU A 54 -3.91 8.26 -17.26
N ASP A 55 -4.19 9.23 -16.39
CA ASP A 55 -5.52 9.80 -16.22
C ASP A 55 -6.04 10.50 -17.49
N PRO A 56 -5.21 11.22 -18.28
CA PRO A 56 -5.65 11.74 -19.57
C PRO A 56 -6.13 10.67 -20.56
N PHE A 57 -5.69 9.42 -20.39
CA PHE A 57 -6.04 8.29 -21.26
C PHE A 57 -7.16 7.43 -20.70
N ALA A 58 -7.68 7.73 -19.50
CA ALA A 58 -8.67 6.90 -18.81
C ALA A 58 -9.91 6.62 -19.69
N ASN A 59 -10.43 7.63 -20.38
CA ASN A 59 -11.60 7.49 -21.25
C ASN A 59 -11.32 6.61 -22.48
N ARG A 60 -10.13 6.75 -23.08
CA ARG A 60 -9.71 5.92 -24.23
C ARG A 60 -9.54 4.46 -23.82
N LEU A 61 -8.91 4.22 -22.67
CA LEU A 61 -8.69 2.88 -22.13
C LEU A 61 -10.03 2.20 -21.77
N ARG A 62 -10.97 2.95 -21.17
CA ARG A 62 -12.33 2.46 -20.92
C ARG A 62 -13.03 2.07 -22.23
N GLY A 63 -12.95 2.91 -23.26
CA GLY A 63 -13.51 2.61 -24.58
C GLY A 63 -12.98 1.32 -25.18
N TRP A 64 -11.66 1.09 -25.11
CA TRP A 64 -11.05 -0.15 -25.58
C TRP A 64 -11.48 -1.37 -24.77
N LEU A 65 -11.61 -1.25 -23.45
CA LEU A 65 -12.10 -2.33 -22.59
C LEU A 65 -13.55 -2.71 -22.90
N VAL A 66 -14.42 -1.72 -23.13
CA VAL A 66 -15.83 -1.95 -23.50
C VAL A 66 -15.92 -2.66 -24.84
N LEU A 67 -15.14 -2.24 -25.84
CA LEU A 67 -15.09 -2.89 -27.15
C LEU A 67 -14.56 -4.33 -27.08
N GLU A 68 -13.54 -4.58 -26.26
CA GLU A 68 -13.01 -5.94 -26.05
C GLU A 68 -14.01 -6.82 -25.30
N ALA A 69 -14.73 -6.28 -24.32
CA ALA A 69 -15.79 -7.00 -23.60
C ALA A 69 -17.00 -7.29 -24.50
N ALA A 70 -17.32 -6.41 -25.45
CA ALA A 70 -18.41 -6.63 -26.41
C ALA A 70 -18.11 -7.74 -27.44
N ARG A 71 -16.84 -8.14 -27.60
CA ARG A 71 -16.50 -9.24 -28.52
C ARG A 71 -17.09 -10.58 -28.05
N PRO A 72 -17.49 -11.45 -29.00
CA PRO A 72 -17.93 -12.80 -28.66
C PRO A 72 -16.80 -13.56 -27.98
N ARG A 73 -17.13 -14.43 -27.01
CA ARG A 73 -16.15 -15.11 -26.14
C ARG A 73 -15.01 -15.78 -26.91
N LYS A 74 -15.31 -16.37 -28.08
CA LYS A 74 -14.34 -17.05 -28.95
C LYS A 74 -13.29 -16.11 -29.59
N ASN A 75 -13.61 -14.83 -29.73
CA ASN A 75 -12.75 -13.82 -30.36
C ASN A 75 -12.19 -12.80 -29.36
N ARG A 76 -12.41 -13.00 -28.06
CA ARG A 76 -11.79 -12.19 -27.00
C ARG A 76 -10.33 -12.58 -26.88
N LYS A 77 -9.44 -11.60 -27.03
CA LYS A 77 -7.99 -11.79 -26.87
C LYS A 77 -7.62 -11.90 -25.39
N HIS A 78 -8.37 -11.21 -24.53
CA HIS A 78 -8.16 -11.23 -23.08
C HIS A 78 -9.48 -11.47 -22.35
N PRO A 79 -9.80 -12.71 -21.93
CA PRO A 79 -11.10 -13.02 -21.32
C PRO A 79 -11.33 -12.35 -19.94
N ALA A 80 -10.27 -11.95 -19.26
CA ALA A 80 -10.32 -11.30 -17.93
C ALA A 80 -10.72 -9.81 -17.97
N THR A 81 -10.73 -9.15 -19.13
CA THR A 81 -11.08 -7.71 -19.23
C THR A 81 -12.51 -7.40 -18.80
N ALA A 82 -13.44 -8.35 -18.95
CA ALA A 82 -14.80 -8.20 -18.45
C ALA A 82 -14.87 -8.12 -16.91
N ALA A 83 -13.98 -8.82 -16.20
CA ALA A 83 -13.90 -8.75 -14.74
C ALA A 83 -13.32 -7.39 -14.27
N LEU A 84 -12.38 -6.83 -15.03
CA LEU A 84 -11.78 -5.52 -14.73
C LEU A 84 -12.79 -4.36 -14.89
N LEU A 85 -13.73 -4.45 -15.84
CA LEU A 85 -14.83 -3.49 -15.98
C LEU A 85 -15.74 -3.49 -14.74
N ASN A 86 -16.10 -4.67 -14.22
CA ASN A 86 -16.93 -4.77 -13.02
C ASN A 86 -16.21 -4.21 -11.77
N ILE A 87 -14.92 -4.49 -11.62
CA ILE A 87 -14.11 -3.94 -10.51
C ILE A 87 -13.99 -2.41 -10.63
N SER A 88 -13.78 -1.88 -11.83
CA SER A 88 -13.65 -0.43 -12.02
C SER A 88 -14.95 0.34 -11.77
N ILE A 89 -16.12 -0.26 -12.00
CA ILE A 89 -17.44 0.34 -11.70
C ILE A 89 -17.69 0.34 -10.18
N LEU A 90 -17.28 -0.71 -9.47
CA LEU A 90 -17.43 -0.84 -8.01
C LEU A 90 -16.53 0.10 -7.19
N VAL A 91 -15.41 0.55 -7.74
CA VAL A 91 -14.44 1.43 -7.04
C VAL A 91 -14.76 2.94 -7.25
N GLN A 92 -15.77 3.28 -8.05
CA GLN A 92 -16.21 4.66 -8.31
C GLN A 92 -17.54 5.04 -7.64
N LEU A 93 -18.09 4.15 -6.79
CA LEU A 93 -19.18 4.41 -5.83
C LEU A 93 -18.62 4.36 -4.40
#